data_AF-A0A927QKB3-F1
#
_entry.id   AF-A0A927QKB3-F1
#
_cell.length_a   1.000
_cell.length_b   1.000
_cell.length_c   1.000
_cell.angle_alpha   90.00
_cell.angle_beta   90.00
_cell.angle_gamma   90.00
#
_symmetry.space_group_name_H-M   'P 1'
#
loop_
_entity.id
_entity.type
_entity.pdbx_description
1 polymer ?
#
loop_
_entity_poly.entity_id
_entity_poly.type
_entity_poly.pdbx_seq_one_letter_code
_entity_poly.pdbx_strand_id
1 'polypeptide(L)'
;MKKSLFSCIILFSFISCSLYSQKNKTINIEKSKENYAYVDAIKTYEKIANKGYRSAELFEKLANAYYFKSKFEEAAKWYKELFAMNDHLDIELYYRYSNALNAIGQEENAKKIMPKIN
;
A
#
# COMPACT_ATOMS: atom_id res chain seq x y z
N MET A 1 5.95 -62.01 -37.07
CA MET A 1 5.83 -61.34 -35.75
C MET A 1 6.66 -60.05 -35.74
N LYS A 2 6.26 -59.03 -36.50
CA LYS A 2 7.00 -57.75 -36.64
C LYS A 2 6.14 -56.51 -36.33
N LYS A 3 4.97 -56.71 -35.71
CA LYS A 3 4.03 -55.63 -35.34
C LYS A 3 4.05 -55.27 -33.85
N SER A 4 4.75 -56.02 -32.99
CA SER A 4 4.83 -55.73 -31.54
C SER A 4 6.03 -54.85 -31.14
N LEU A 5 7.00 -54.61 -32.03
CA LEU A 5 8.13 -53.71 -31.76
C LEU A 5 7.84 -52.23 -32.05
N PHE A 6 6.82 -51.94 -32.87
CA PHE A 6 6.39 -50.56 -33.15
C PHE A 6 5.49 -49.96 -32.06
N SER A 7 4.98 -50.79 -31.14
CA SER A 7 4.08 -50.33 -30.07
C SER A 7 4.79 -49.71 -28.87
N CYS A 8 6.11 -49.85 -28.75
CA CYS A 8 6.87 -49.34 -27.59
C CYS A 8 7.43 -47.92 -27.77
N ILE A 9 7.35 -47.31 -28.95
CA ILE A 9 7.93 -45.98 -29.21
C ILE A 9 6.91 -44.84 -29.03
N ILE A 10 5.61 -45.14 -29.04
CA ILE A 10 4.55 -44.11 -28.96
C ILE A 10 4.22 -43.71 -27.50
N LEU A 11 4.70 -44.46 -26.50
CA LEU A 11 4.40 -44.17 -25.09
C LEU A 11 5.43 -43.26 -24.38
N PHE A 12 6.46 -42.76 -25.06
CA PHE A 12 7.53 -41.96 -24.44
C PHE A 12 7.41 -40.44 -24.69
N SER A 13 6.41 -39.97 -25.43
CA SER A 13 6.31 -38.54 -25.80
C SER A 13 5.36 -37.70 -24.94
N PHE A 14 4.91 -38.19 -23.78
CA PHE A 14 3.87 -37.52 -22.98
C PHE A 14 4.36 -36.68 -21.78
N ILE A 15 5.67 -36.43 -21.64
CA ILE A 15 6.18 -35.54 -20.60
C ILE A 15 7.20 -34.56 -21.20
N SER A 16 6.75 -33.82 -22.22
CA SER A 16 7.45 -32.62 -22.67
C SER A 16 6.82 -31.42 -21.98
N CYS A 17 7.45 -31.03 -20.87
CA CYS A 17 7.45 -29.68 -20.27
C CYS A 17 6.18 -28.83 -20.45
N SER A 18 5.19 -29.03 -19.56
CA SER A 18 4.25 -27.97 -19.18
C SER A 18 4.78 -27.13 -18.00
N LEU A 19 6.10 -26.97 -17.89
CA LEU A 19 6.74 -25.97 -17.03
C LEU A 19 6.85 -24.62 -17.75
N TYR A 20 5.73 -24.10 -18.26
CA TYR A 20 5.63 -22.66 -18.48
C TYR A 20 5.28 -22.02 -17.15
N SER A 21 6.30 -21.85 -16.30
CA SER A 21 6.22 -20.88 -15.21
C SER A 21 6.18 -19.48 -15.85
N GLN A 22 4.99 -18.97 -16.15
CA GLN A 22 4.78 -17.57 -16.56
C GLN A 22 4.99 -16.65 -15.35
N LYS A 23 6.24 -16.52 -14.88
CA LYS A 23 6.58 -15.75 -13.67
C LYS A 23 6.70 -14.23 -13.86
N ASN A 24 6.27 -13.67 -15.00
CA ASN A 24 6.41 -12.23 -15.27
C ASN A 24 5.10 -11.46 -15.52
N LYS A 25 3.93 -12.11 -15.55
CA LYS A 25 2.63 -11.42 -15.76
C LYS A 25 1.75 -11.33 -14.51
N THR A 26 1.92 -12.25 -13.55
CA THR A 26 1.16 -12.25 -12.28
C THR A 26 1.55 -11.07 -11.38
N ILE A 27 2.84 -10.72 -11.30
CA ILE A 27 3.35 -9.64 -10.45
C ILE A 27 2.70 -8.29 -10.80
N ASN A 28 2.51 -8.00 -12.10
CA ASN A 28 1.88 -6.74 -12.52
C ASN A 28 0.37 -6.72 -12.27
N ILE A 29 -0.30 -7.87 -12.33
CA ILE A 29 -1.75 -7.98 -12.07
C ILE A 29 -2.01 -7.88 -10.55
N GLU A 30 -1.21 -8.54 -9.72
CA GLU A 30 -1.31 -8.45 -8.26
C GLU A 30 -1.00 -7.03 -7.77
N LYS A 31 0.11 -6.43 -8.21
CA LYS A 31 0.43 -5.03 -7.89
C LYS A 31 -0.65 -4.05 -8.35
N SER A 32 -1.24 -4.24 -9.52
CA SER A 32 -2.31 -3.36 -10.00
C SER A 32 -3.60 -3.55 -9.20
N LYS A 33 -3.93 -4.78 -8.80
CA LYS A 33 -5.08 -5.09 -7.94
C LYS A 33 -4.92 -4.53 -6.52
N GLU A 34 -3.74 -4.64 -5.92
CA GLU A 34 -3.44 -4.04 -4.61
C GLU A 34 -3.54 -2.52 -4.65
N ASN A 35 -2.95 -1.88 -5.66
CA ASN A 35 -3.08 -0.44 -5.87
C ASN A 35 -4.54 0.00 -6.06
N TYR A 36 -5.33 -0.78 -6.79
CA TYR A 36 -6.75 -0.51 -7.01
C TYR A 36 -7.55 -0.59 -5.72
N ALA A 37 -7.38 -1.67 -4.94
CA ALA A 37 -8.02 -1.83 -3.63
C ALA A 37 -7.64 -0.68 -2.68
N TYR A 38 -6.39 -0.22 -2.74
CA TYR A 38 -5.91 0.91 -1.93
C TYR A 38 -6.57 2.24 -2.31
N VAL A 39 -6.72 2.51 -3.62
CA VAL A 39 -7.43 3.70 -4.11
C VAL A 39 -8.89 3.68 -3.67
N ASP A 40 -9.57 2.53 -3.75
CA ASP A 40 -10.96 2.41 -3.35
C ASP A 40 -11.16 2.57 -1.84
N ALA A 41 -10.20 2.08 -1.03
CA ALA A 41 -10.20 2.30 0.41
C ALA A 41 -10.07 3.80 0.75
N ILE A 42 -9.12 4.53 0.14
CA ILE A 42 -8.96 5.97 0.35
C ILE A 42 -10.25 6.71 0.03
N LYS A 43 -10.85 6.47 -1.14
CA LYS A 43 -12.11 7.12 -1.55
C LYS A 43 -13.25 6.85 -0.56
N THR A 44 -13.33 5.62 -0.05
CA THR A 44 -14.35 5.23 0.92
C THR A 44 -14.15 5.99 2.23
N TYR A 45 -12.92 6.04 2.74
CA TYR A 45 -12.57 6.80 3.94
C TYR A 45 -12.81 8.30 3.78
N GLU A 46 -12.47 8.89 2.64
CA GLU A 46 -12.76 10.30 2.36
C GLU A 46 -14.26 10.58 2.34
N LYS A 47 -15.06 9.70 1.73
CA LYS A 47 -16.52 9.83 1.73
C LYS A 47 -17.10 9.79 3.15
N ILE A 48 -16.54 8.96 4.03
CA ILE A 48 -16.93 8.88 5.44
C ILE A 48 -16.52 10.16 6.17
N ALA A 49 -15.29 10.64 5.99
CA ALA A 49 -14.80 11.89 6.57
C ALA A 49 -15.62 13.11 6.11
N ASN A 50 -15.96 13.18 4.83
CA ASN A 50 -16.74 14.27 4.22
C ASN A 50 -18.21 14.27 4.69
N LYS A 51 -18.72 13.14 5.19
CA LYS A 51 -20.02 13.06 5.89
C LYS A 51 -19.97 13.55 7.33
N GLY A 52 -18.82 14.04 7.79
CA GLY A 52 -18.61 14.57 9.14
C GLY A 52 -18.25 13.50 10.17
N TYR A 53 -18.05 12.24 9.78
CA TYR A 53 -17.53 11.25 10.71
C TYR A 53 -16.04 11.50 10.96
N ARG A 54 -15.65 11.51 12.23
CA ARG A 54 -14.29 11.84 12.67
C ARG A 54 -13.87 10.81 13.71
N SER A 55 -12.73 10.17 13.48
CA SER A 55 -12.09 9.29 14.46
C SER A 55 -10.58 9.28 14.22
N ALA A 56 -9.79 9.04 15.27
CA ALA A 56 -8.35 8.92 15.15
C ALA A 56 -7.98 7.81 14.13
N GLU A 57 -8.63 6.65 14.23
CA GLU A 57 -8.40 5.53 13.29
C GLU A 57 -8.67 5.93 11.82
N LEU A 58 -9.75 6.67 11.55
CA LEU A 58 -10.07 7.12 10.19
C LEU A 58 -8.98 8.05 9.65
N PHE A 59 -8.58 9.04 10.43
CA PHE A 59 -7.58 10.02 10.00
C PHE A 59 -6.19 9.40 9.89
N GLU A 60 -5.83 8.46 10.76
CA GLU A 60 -4.61 7.69 10.64
C GLU A 60 -4.58 6.86 9.35
N LYS A 61 -5.67 6.13 9.04
CA LYS A 61 -5.78 5.35 7.80
C LYS A 61 -5.66 6.23 6.56
N LEU A 62 -6.33 7.39 6.55
CA LEU A 62 -6.24 8.34 5.45
C LEU A 62 -4.83 8.92 5.30
N ALA A 63 -4.22 9.37 6.40
CA ALA A 63 -2.91 9.98 6.39
C ALA A 63 -1.83 8.98 5.94
N ASN A 64 -1.82 7.78 6.52
CA ASN A 64 -0.91 6.70 6.12
C ASN A 64 -1.11 6.32 4.65
N ALA A 65 -2.37 6.26 4.19
CA ALA A 65 -2.65 5.93 2.80
C ALA A 65 -2.11 6.95 1.80
N TYR A 66 -2.25 8.23 2.11
CA TYR A 66 -1.64 9.27 1.29
C TYR A 66 -0.11 9.29 1.41
N TYR A 67 0.44 9.06 2.61
CA TYR A 67 1.88 9.00 2.87
C TYR A 67 2.56 7.92 2.03
N PHE A 68 2.04 6.68 2.04
CA PHE A 68 2.62 5.58 1.27
C PHE A 68 2.48 5.76 -0.25
N LYS A 69 1.58 6.63 -0.70
CA LYS A 69 1.46 7.05 -2.10
C LYS A 69 2.30 8.27 -2.45
N SER A 70 3.16 8.74 -1.54
CA SER A 70 3.97 9.96 -1.69
C SER A 70 3.14 11.22 -1.98
N LYS A 71 1.87 11.22 -1.55
CA LYS A 71 0.95 12.34 -1.66
C LYS A 71 0.98 13.14 -0.36
N PHE A 72 2.09 13.85 -0.17
CA PHE A 72 2.45 14.41 1.14
C PHE A 72 1.56 15.56 1.58
N GLU A 73 0.97 16.32 0.64
CA GLU A 73 0.03 17.39 0.98
C GLU A 73 -1.26 16.84 1.58
N GLU A 74 -1.86 15.81 0.95
CA GLU A 74 -3.02 15.12 1.51
C GLU A 74 -2.68 14.38 2.80
N ALA A 75 -1.49 13.76 2.89
CA ALA A 75 -1.05 13.10 4.11
C ALA A 75 -0.93 14.08 5.28
N ALA A 76 -0.26 15.22 5.07
CA ALA A 76 -0.08 16.26 6.09
C ALA A 76 -1.42 16.84 6.56
N LYS A 77 -2.39 16.99 5.65
CA LYS A 77 -3.76 17.40 5.99
C LYS A 77 -4.39 16.42 6.99
N TRP A 78 -4.38 15.13 6.70
CA TRP A 78 -5.04 14.14 7.57
C TRP A 78 -4.26 13.87 8.86
N TYR A 79 -2.93 13.92 8.83
CA TYR A 79 -2.14 13.88 10.06
C TYR A 79 -2.46 15.07 10.95
N LYS A 80 -2.63 16.29 10.40
CA LYS A 80 -3.04 17.45 11.20
C LYS A 80 -4.36 17.18 11.95
N GLU A 81 -5.34 16.61 11.28
CA GLU A 81 -6.63 16.25 11.91
C GLU A 81 -6.46 15.16 12.97
N LEU A 82 -5.60 14.17 12.73
CA LEU A 82 -5.28 13.11 13.70
C LEU A 82 -4.62 13.67 14.97
N PHE A 83 -3.58 14.49 14.81
CA PHE A 83 -2.84 15.10 15.91
C PHE A 83 -3.65 16.16 16.66
N ALA A 84 -4.68 16.74 16.04
CA ALA A 84 -5.64 17.60 16.74
C ALA A 84 -6.63 16.82 17.64
N MET A 85 -6.73 15.50 17.47
CA MET A 85 -7.62 14.64 18.26
C MET A 85 -6.92 13.91 19.41
N ASN A 86 -5.62 13.66 19.29
CA ASN A 86 -4.88 12.84 20.24
C ASN A 86 -3.43 13.28 20.36
N ASP A 87 -3.00 13.57 21.58
CA ASP A 87 -1.64 13.99 21.91
C ASP A 87 -0.71 12.78 22.21
N HIS A 88 -1.27 11.58 22.34
CA HIS A 88 -0.56 10.33 22.60
C HIS A 88 -0.66 9.37 21.40
N LEU A 89 0.19 9.61 20.42
CA LEU A 89 0.33 8.79 19.21
C LEU A 89 1.66 8.04 19.22
N ASP A 90 1.76 6.97 18.42
CA ASP A 90 3.01 6.26 18.20
C ASP A 90 4.07 7.21 17.62
N ILE A 91 5.32 7.08 18.08
CA ILE A 91 6.47 7.83 17.58
C ILE A 91 6.60 7.73 16.04
N GLU A 92 6.19 6.60 15.44
CA GLU A 92 6.19 6.45 13.99
C GLU A 92 5.28 7.48 13.29
N LEU A 93 4.14 7.82 13.88
CA LEU A 93 3.22 8.81 13.32
C LEU A 93 3.81 10.23 13.39
N TYR A 94 4.57 10.53 14.44
CA TYR A 94 5.32 11.78 14.55
C TYR A 94 6.35 11.91 13.41
N TYR A 95 7.11 10.86 13.14
CA TYR A 95 8.08 10.84 12.05
C TYR A 95 7.42 10.96 10.67
N ARG A 96 6.34 10.21 10.41
CA ARG A 96 5.63 10.28 9.13
C ARG A 96 5.01 11.66 8.90
N TYR A 97 4.43 12.26 9.93
CA TYR A 97 3.87 13.61 9.82
C TYR A 97 4.97 14.66 9.60
N SER A 98 6.06 14.60 10.38
CA SER A 98 7.23 15.47 10.17
C SER A 98 7.80 15.35 8.76
N ASN A 99 7.95 14.12 8.24
CA ASN A 99 8.41 13.87 6.88
C ASN A 99 7.44 14.45 5.84
N ALA A 100 6.14 14.22 5.98
CA ALA A 100 5.14 14.79 5.08
C ALA A 100 5.20 16.33 5.05
N LEU A 101 5.38 16.97 6.21
CA LEU A 101 5.54 18.42 6.33
C LEU A 101 6.83 18.92 5.65
N ASN A 102 7.96 18.24 5.83
CA ASN A 102 9.21 18.57 5.16
C ASN A 102 9.07 18.45 3.63
N ALA A 103 8.43 17.39 3.14
CA ALA A 103 8.24 17.16 1.71
C ALA A 103 7.40 18.25 1.03
N ILE A 104 6.55 18.97 1.78
CA ILE A 104 5.75 20.10 1.30
C ILE A 104 6.36 21.47 1.69
N GLY A 105 7.62 21.51 2.14
CA GLY A 105 8.34 22.75 2.47
C GLY A 105 7.94 23.40 3.80
N GLN A 106 7.21 22.69 4.67
CA GLN A 106 6.80 23.19 5.99
C GLN A 106 7.77 22.76 7.10
N GLU A 107 9.06 23.03 6.93
CA GLU A 107 10.14 22.57 7.81
C GLU A 107 9.95 23.00 9.28
N GLU A 108 9.50 24.23 9.51
CA GLU A 108 9.25 24.75 10.86
C GLU A 108 8.13 23.98 11.57
N ASN A 109 7.09 23.57 10.85
CA ASN A 109 6.02 22.73 11.41
C ASN A 109 6.52 21.30 11.64
N ALA A 110 7.36 20.78 10.74
CA ALA A 110 7.96 19.46 10.86
C ALA A 110 8.85 19.32 12.09
N LYS A 111 9.60 20.36 12.47
CA LYS A 111 10.38 20.39 13.72
C LYS A 111 9.48 20.44 14.94
N LYS A 112 8.40 21.24 14.90
CA LYS A 112 7.48 21.43 16.03
C LYS A 112 6.72 20.17 16.41
N ILE A 113 6.36 19.34 15.43
CA ILE A 113 5.60 18.12 15.73
C ILE A 113 6.45 17.10 16.47
N MET A 114 7.76 17.03 16.20
CA MET A 114 8.64 16.02 16.78
C MET A 114 8.66 16.09 18.32
N PRO A 115 8.51 14.94 19.01
CA PRO A 115 8.56 14.93 20.46
C PRO A 115 9.98 15.22 20.94
N LYS A 116 10.09 15.97 22.04
CA LYS A 116 11.38 16.21 22.68
C LYS A 116 11.84 14.92 23.35
N ILE A 117 12.96 14.37 22.89
CA ILE A 117 13.64 13.27 23.57
C ILE A 117 14.44 13.92 24.71
N ASN A 118 14.01 13.72 25.95
CA ASN A 118 14.75 14.09 27.16
C ASN A 118 15.62 12.92 27.63
#